data_AF-A0A5E7S667-F1
#
_entry.id   AF-A0A5E7S667-F1
#
_cell.length_a   1.000
_cell.length_b   1.000
_cell.length_c   1.000
_cell.angle_alpha   90.00
_cell.angle_beta   90.00
_cell.angle_gamma   90.00
#
_symmetry.space_group_name_H-M   'P 1'
#
loop_
_entity.id
_entity.type
_entity.pdbx_description
1 polymer ?
#
loop_
_entity_poly.entity_id
_entity_poly.type
_entity_poly.pdbx_seq_one_letter_code
_entity_poly.pdbx_strand_id
1 'polypeptide(L)'
;MNILTRLAVIALLLGSVASTASAFAEDARACHLPPITGGHSGLQYGQTVGVLYSDNTVENLQYLEQYHSVAVNGAKNALDTRIRQAFVNSSDPALAIDWLMGSLHHTFLSVTVYENLDALVQAHPDVVVMLDTHNQLLTQRNDRVEARFAARFYDANLQYIGKAEGAVEKQLPSVWVHDKTAPEIAAQIEQQRDLQLTALKQFDASLKALVTAGLTATTN
;
A
#
# COMPACT_ATOMS: atom_id res chain seq x y z
N MET A 1 1.53 -44.07 -27.07
CA MET A 1 2.92 -44.38 -27.46
C MET A 1 3.63 -43.04 -27.48
N ASN A 2 4.33 -42.58 -26.44
CA ASN A 2 5.08 -43.23 -25.33
C ASN A 2 5.03 -42.34 -24.05
N ILE A 3 5.43 -42.73 -22.83
CA ILE A 3 5.76 -44.01 -22.16
C ILE A 3 5.46 -43.81 -20.65
N LEU A 4 5.22 -44.90 -19.89
CA LEU A 4 5.07 -44.87 -18.43
C LEU A 4 6.43 -44.92 -17.71
N THR A 5 6.63 -44.10 -16.67
CA THR A 5 7.67 -44.36 -15.65
C THR A 5 7.20 -43.96 -14.25
N ARG A 6 7.33 -44.87 -13.27
CA ARG A 6 7.18 -44.62 -11.83
C ARG A 6 8.41 -45.17 -11.09
N LEU A 7 9.05 -44.37 -10.24
CA LEU A 7 9.89 -44.79 -9.10
C LEU A 7 9.77 -43.68 -8.01
N ALA A 8 9.70 -43.85 -6.68
CA ALA A 8 9.62 -44.98 -5.72
C ALA A 8 10.83 -45.15 -4.75
N VAL A 9 10.74 -44.53 -3.54
CA VAL A 9 11.44 -44.84 -2.25
C VAL A 9 13.00 -44.85 -2.28
N ILE A 10 13.81 -44.94 -1.20
CA ILE A 10 13.72 -45.03 0.30
C ILE A 10 14.68 -43.95 0.87
N ALA A 11 14.43 -43.18 1.94
CA ALA A 11 14.58 -43.50 3.39
C ALA A 11 14.11 -42.27 4.23
N LEU A 12 13.51 -42.35 5.42
CA LEU A 12 13.77 -43.14 6.64
C LEU A 12 14.98 -42.66 7.46
N LEU A 13 14.73 -41.75 8.41
CA LEU A 13 15.57 -41.52 9.60
C LEU A 13 14.68 -41.61 10.85
N LEU A 14 14.92 -42.64 11.68
CA LEU A 14 14.30 -42.80 12.99
C LEU A 14 15.13 -42.04 14.03
N GLY A 15 14.47 -41.19 14.82
CA GLY A 15 15.11 -40.29 15.79
C GLY A 15 14.34 -40.19 17.10
N SER A 16 13.86 -41.32 17.62
CA SER A 16 13.09 -41.37 18.87
C SER A 16 13.96 -41.15 20.10
N VAL A 17 13.99 -39.92 20.61
CA VAL A 17 14.47 -39.60 21.97
C VAL A 17 13.27 -39.39 22.90
N ALA A 18 13.35 -39.89 24.13
CA ALA A 18 12.22 -39.92 25.04
C ALA A 18 11.98 -38.56 25.71
N SER A 19 10.72 -38.12 25.74
CA SER A 19 10.28 -36.95 26.49
C SER A 19 10.26 -37.23 28.00
N THR A 20 11.43 -37.24 28.64
CA THR A 20 11.53 -37.19 30.11
C THR A 20 11.02 -35.82 30.57
N ALA A 21 9.89 -35.80 31.27
CA ALA A 21 9.38 -34.58 31.89
C ALA A 21 10.36 -34.10 32.98
N SER A 22 11.07 -33.00 32.71
CA SER A 22 11.86 -32.31 33.72
C SER A 22 10.93 -31.45 34.57
N ALA A 23 11.09 -31.51 35.89
CA ALA A 23 10.28 -30.72 36.82
C ALA A 23 10.60 -29.22 36.72
N PHE A 24 9.71 -28.40 37.31
CA PHE A 24 9.97 -26.99 37.56
C PHE A 24 11.28 -26.82 38.37
N ALA A 25 12.13 -25.91 37.92
CA ALA A 25 13.31 -25.48 38.65
C ALA A 25 13.38 -23.95 38.59
N GLU A 26 13.17 -23.31 39.74
CA GLU A 26 13.34 -21.87 39.92
C GLU A 26 14.83 -21.54 39.97
N ASP A 27 15.33 -20.80 38.98
CA ASP A 27 16.31 -19.69 39.17
C ASP A 27 16.48 -18.92 37.85
N ALA A 28 15.41 -18.28 37.37
CA ALA A 28 15.42 -17.50 36.13
C ALA A 28 16.13 -16.15 36.34
N ARG A 29 17.45 -16.20 36.54
CA ARG A 29 18.30 -15.02 36.79
C ARG A 29 18.30 -14.04 35.63
N ALA A 30 17.38 -13.08 35.70
CA ALA A 30 17.57 -11.70 35.26
C ALA A 30 18.39 -11.54 33.97
N CYS A 31 17.97 -12.21 32.89
CA CYS A 31 18.42 -11.92 31.53
C CYS A 31 17.84 -10.58 31.06
N HIS A 32 18.18 -9.51 31.79
CA HIS A 32 18.06 -8.14 31.32
C HIS A 32 19.10 -7.94 30.21
N LEU A 33 18.77 -8.45 29.02
CA LEU A 33 19.09 -7.65 27.83
C LEU A 33 18.43 -6.29 28.10
N PRO A 34 19.19 -5.17 28.12
CA PRO A 34 18.53 -3.89 28.05
C PRO A 34 17.68 -3.89 26.77
N PRO A 35 16.46 -3.34 26.78
CA PRO A 35 15.77 -3.08 25.52
C PRO A 35 16.71 -2.24 24.65
N ILE A 36 16.73 -2.50 23.34
CA ILE A 36 17.56 -1.72 22.43
C ILE A 36 16.93 -0.33 22.31
N THR A 37 17.27 0.56 23.25
CA THR A 37 17.00 1.99 23.20
C THR A 37 17.97 2.64 22.22
N GLY A 38 17.95 2.14 20.98
CA GLY A 38 18.31 2.96 19.84
C GLY A 38 17.33 4.13 19.84
N GLY A 39 17.86 5.35 19.90
CA GLY A 39 17.09 6.59 19.92
C GLY A 39 16.45 6.85 18.56
N HIS A 40 15.52 5.99 18.14
CA HIS A 40 14.70 6.20 16.96
C HIS A 40 13.76 7.37 17.25
N SER A 41 14.11 8.56 16.72
CA SER A 41 13.21 9.71 16.71
C SER A 41 11.91 9.32 15.99
N GLY A 42 10.87 9.02 16.78
CA GLY A 42 9.56 8.66 16.26
C GLY A 42 8.96 9.77 15.41
N LEU A 43 7.99 9.44 14.56
CA LEU A 43 7.32 10.45 13.74
C LEU A 43 6.56 11.45 14.61
N GLN A 44 6.76 12.74 14.33
CA GLN A 44 6.19 13.86 15.07
C GLN A 44 5.74 14.98 14.12
N TYR A 45 4.71 15.72 14.52
CA TYR A 45 4.09 16.75 13.69
C TYR A 45 5.02 17.91 13.27
N GLY A 46 6.11 18.14 13.99
CA GLY A 46 7.06 19.24 13.74
C GLY A 46 8.14 18.94 12.69
N GLN A 47 8.22 17.73 12.16
CA GLN A 47 9.31 17.31 11.26
C GLN A 47 9.11 17.81 9.82
N THR A 48 10.23 18.03 9.12
CA THR A 48 10.29 18.24 7.68
C THR A 48 10.39 16.89 6.95
N VAL A 49 9.66 16.74 5.84
CA VAL A 49 9.57 15.48 5.08
C VAL A 49 10.06 15.65 3.65
N GLY A 50 11.00 14.80 3.24
CA GLY A 50 11.31 14.57 1.83
C GLY A 50 10.58 13.34 1.30
N VAL A 51 9.85 13.49 0.19
CA VAL A 51 9.08 12.42 -0.46
C VAL A 51 9.77 11.96 -1.73
N LEU A 52 9.88 10.64 -1.90
CA LEU A 52 10.22 9.97 -3.15
C LEU A 52 9.06 9.09 -3.59
N TYR A 53 8.81 9.05 -4.91
CA TYR A 53 7.94 8.04 -5.50
C TYR A 53 8.79 6.82 -5.85
N SER A 54 8.33 5.63 -5.45
CA SER A 54 8.92 4.36 -5.93
C SER A 54 8.55 4.11 -7.39
N ASP A 55 9.29 3.24 -8.07
CA ASP A 55 9.04 2.85 -9.47
C ASP A 55 7.58 2.38 -9.67
N ASN A 56 7.06 1.57 -8.73
CA ASN A 56 5.65 1.16 -8.66
C ASN A 56 4.67 2.35 -8.78
N THR A 57 4.96 3.47 -8.10
CA THR A 57 4.11 4.67 -8.12
C THR A 57 4.20 5.40 -9.46
N VAL A 58 5.38 5.46 -10.07
CA VAL A 58 5.59 6.07 -11.40
C VAL A 58 4.89 5.24 -12.49
N GLU A 59 5.01 3.92 -12.44
CA GLU A 59 4.29 3.00 -13.34
C GLU A 59 2.77 3.05 -13.14
N ASN A 60 2.30 3.06 -11.88
CA ASN A 60 0.88 3.17 -11.53
C ASN A 60 0.26 4.49 -12.03
N LEU A 61 0.99 5.61 -11.95
CA LEU A 61 0.55 6.89 -12.52
C LEU A 61 0.41 6.81 -14.04
N GLN A 62 1.42 6.30 -14.75
CA GLN A 62 1.36 6.13 -16.22
C GLN A 62 0.22 5.19 -16.66
N TYR A 63 -0.04 4.12 -15.89
CA TYR A 63 -1.18 3.23 -16.09
C TYR A 63 -2.52 3.96 -15.93
N LEU A 64 -2.69 4.74 -14.87
CA LEU A 64 -3.91 5.52 -14.62
C LEU A 64 -4.10 6.62 -15.67
N GLU A 65 -3.05 7.36 -16.04
CA GLU A 65 -3.09 8.34 -17.13
C GLU A 65 -3.50 7.72 -18.46
N GLN A 66 -2.94 6.56 -18.83
CA GLN A 66 -3.31 5.85 -20.04
C GLN A 66 -4.77 5.39 -19.99
N TYR A 67 -5.22 4.81 -18.88
CA TYR A 67 -6.61 4.40 -18.68
C TYR A 67 -7.56 5.60 -18.76
N HIS A 68 -7.24 6.69 -18.07
CA HIS A 68 -8.03 7.93 -18.04
C HIS A 68 -8.12 8.57 -19.42
N SER A 69 -7.02 8.57 -20.20
CA SER A 69 -7.03 9.06 -21.58
C SER A 69 -8.03 8.30 -22.46
N VAL A 70 -8.19 6.99 -22.22
CA VAL A 70 -9.18 6.11 -22.89
C VAL A 70 -10.58 6.31 -22.31
N ALA A 71 -10.75 6.57 -21.02
CA ALA A 71 -12.05 6.90 -20.43
C ALA A 71 -12.61 8.24 -20.94
N VAL A 72 -11.74 9.25 -21.09
CA VAL A 72 -12.08 10.58 -21.60
C VAL A 72 -12.28 10.58 -23.12
N ASN A 73 -11.45 9.85 -23.88
CA ASN A 73 -11.45 9.91 -25.34
C ASN A 73 -12.09 8.73 -26.07
N GLY A 74 -12.27 7.60 -25.39
CA GLY A 74 -12.86 6.39 -25.96
C GLY A 74 -14.31 6.60 -26.40
N ALA A 75 -14.59 6.18 -27.63
CA ALA A 75 -15.93 5.93 -28.18
C ALA A 75 -17.05 6.90 -27.71
N LYS A 76 -16.79 8.22 -27.80
CA LYS A 76 -17.65 9.30 -27.22
C LYS A 76 -19.13 9.25 -27.64
N ASN A 77 -19.45 8.54 -28.72
CA ASN A 77 -20.80 8.41 -29.30
C ASN A 77 -21.40 7.00 -29.17
N ALA A 78 -20.73 6.04 -28.51
CA ALA A 78 -21.15 4.63 -28.44
C ALA A 78 -21.29 4.07 -27.01
N LEU A 79 -20.97 4.86 -25.98
CA LEU A 79 -21.21 4.54 -24.57
C LEU A 79 -22.20 5.52 -23.95
N ASP A 80 -23.02 5.04 -23.02
CA ASP A 80 -23.91 5.89 -22.22
C ASP A 80 -23.09 6.91 -21.42
N THR A 81 -23.53 8.17 -21.40
CA THR A 81 -22.87 9.27 -20.68
C THR A 81 -22.56 8.95 -19.22
N ARG A 82 -23.40 8.16 -18.54
CA ARG A 82 -23.20 7.74 -17.14
C ARG A 82 -22.06 6.74 -17.01
N ILE A 83 -21.98 5.76 -17.91
CA ILE A 83 -20.87 4.79 -17.97
C ILE A 83 -19.55 5.52 -18.25
N ARG A 84 -19.55 6.43 -19.24
CA ARG A 84 -18.37 7.25 -19.56
C ARG A 84 -17.94 8.11 -18.36
N GLN A 85 -18.88 8.77 -17.69
CA GLN A 85 -18.55 9.62 -16.54
C GLN A 85 -18.02 8.80 -15.36
N ALA A 86 -18.61 7.65 -15.07
CA ALA A 86 -18.11 6.74 -14.03
C ALA A 86 -16.67 6.28 -14.32
N PHE A 87 -16.34 5.90 -15.55
CA PHE A 87 -14.96 5.55 -15.92
C PHE A 87 -13.98 6.72 -15.74
N VAL A 88 -14.38 7.96 -16.11
CA VAL A 88 -13.55 9.16 -15.90
C VAL A 88 -13.36 9.42 -14.40
N ASN A 89 -14.42 9.32 -13.60
CA ASN A 89 -14.38 9.50 -12.15
C ASN A 89 -13.53 8.42 -11.45
N SER A 90 -13.59 7.16 -11.88
CA SER A 90 -12.90 6.04 -11.24
C SER A 90 -11.42 5.87 -11.63
N SER A 91 -10.94 6.64 -12.62
CA SER A 91 -9.58 6.55 -13.18
C SER A 91 -8.77 7.84 -13.06
N ASP A 92 -9.26 8.81 -12.28
CA ASP A 92 -8.57 10.04 -11.91
C ASP A 92 -7.14 9.74 -11.38
N PRO A 93 -6.08 10.10 -12.14
CA PRO A 93 -4.71 9.73 -11.77
C PRO A 93 -4.17 10.55 -10.60
N ALA A 94 -4.72 11.75 -10.37
CA ALA A 94 -4.29 12.64 -9.29
C ALA A 94 -4.87 12.22 -7.94
N LEU A 95 -6.09 11.68 -7.91
CA LEU A 95 -6.86 11.33 -6.70
C LEU A 95 -6.03 10.72 -5.56
N ALA A 96 -5.20 9.72 -5.88
CA ALA A 96 -4.40 9.03 -4.88
C ALA A 96 -3.22 9.88 -4.37
N ILE A 97 -2.51 10.57 -5.27
CA ILE A 97 -1.36 11.41 -4.91
C ILE A 97 -1.80 12.65 -4.14
N ASP A 98 -2.85 13.34 -4.60
CA ASP A 98 -3.40 14.52 -3.93
C ASP A 98 -3.88 14.19 -2.51
N TRP A 99 -4.51 13.02 -2.31
CA TRP A 99 -4.89 12.55 -0.98
C TRP A 99 -3.66 12.23 -0.11
N LEU A 100 -2.73 11.41 -0.61
CA LEU A 100 -1.54 11.01 0.16
C LEU A 100 -0.67 12.22 0.54
N MET A 101 -0.45 13.14 -0.39
CA MET A 101 0.26 14.40 -0.13
C MET A 101 -0.52 15.30 0.82
N GLY A 102 -1.84 15.40 0.68
CA GLY A 102 -2.71 16.12 1.62
C GLY A 102 -2.61 15.60 3.05
N SER A 103 -2.65 14.27 3.23
CA SER A 103 -2.49 13.63 4.54
C SER A 103 -1.09 13.80 5.13
N LEU A 104 -0.04 13.80 4.31
CA LEU A 104 1.32 14.15 4.76
C LEU A 104 1.41 15.65 5.15
N HIS A 105 0.88 16.58 4.33
CA HIS A 105 0.87 18.01 4.63
C HIS A 105 0.03 18.39 5.85
N HIS A 106 -1.00 17.61 6.19
CA HIS A 106 -1.75 17.76 7.45
C HIS A 106 -0.99 17.21 8.67
N THR A 107 -0.01 16.34 8.44
CA THR A 107 0.72 15.61 9.48
C THR A 107 2.10 16.22 9.79
N PHE A 108 2.74 16.93 8.85
CA PHE A 108 4.14 17.37 8.98
C PHE A 108 4.32 18.85 8.68
N LEU A 109 5.37 19.47 9.23
CA LEU A 109 5.65 20.91 9.13
C LEU A 109 5.84 21.38 7.68
N SER A 110 6.53 20.57 6.89
CA SER A 110 6.68 20.76 5.44
C SER A 110 6.87 19.42 4.76
N VAL A 111 6.38 19.31 3.52
CA VAL A 111 6.53 18.11 2.70
C VAL A 111 6.99 18.56 1.32
N THR A 112 8.11 18.01 0.84
CA THR A 112 8.70 18.34 -0.46
C THR A 112 8.93 17.05 -1.25
N VAL A 113 8.44 16.99 -2.49
CA VAL A 113 8.70 15.85 -3.40
C VAL A 113 10.03 16.08 -4.11
N TYR A 114 10.85 15.04 -4.20
CA TYR A 114 12.14 15.05 -4.91
C TYR A 114 12.12 14.05 -6.07
N GLU A 115 12.80 14.39 -7.16
CA GLU A 115 12.90 13.53 -8.35
C GLU A 115 13.80 12.30 -8.14
N ASN A 116 14.73 12.36 -7.19
CA ASN A 116 15.74 11.34 -6.94
C ASN A 116 16.31 11.44 -5.51
N LEU A 117 16.98 10.37 -5.09
CA LEU A 117 17.57 10.25 -3.74
C LEU A 117 18.69 11.28 -3.49
N ASP A 118 19.52 11.60 -4.49
CA ASP A 118 20.65 12.52 -4.31
C ASP A 118 20.18 13.95 -3.97
N ALA A 119 19.13 14.42 -4.63
CA ALA A 119 18.51 15.72 -4.35
C ALA A 119 17.82 15.75 -2.98
N LEU A 120 17.18 14.64 -2.58
CA LEU A 120 16.59 14.51 -1.24
C LEU A 120 17.65 14.52 -0.15
N VAL A 121 18.74 13.76 -0.32
CA VAL A 121 19.82 13.66 0.68
C VAL A 121 20.52 15.01 0.84
N GLN A 122 20.78 15.74 -0.26
CA GLN A 122 21.33 17.10 -0.20
C GLN A 122 20.44 18.09 0.55
N ALA A 123 19.12 17.88 0.58
CA ALA A 123 18.18 18.73 1.30
C ALA A 123 18.09 18.42 2.81
N HIS A 124 18.62 17.27 3.27
CA HIS A 124 18.62 16.82 4.67
C HIS A 124 17.28 17.04 5.43
N PRO A 125 16.15 16.47 4.95
CA PRO A 125 14.91 16.48 5.73
C PRO A 125 15.04 15.62 7.00
N ASP A 126 14.24 15.93 8.03
CA ASP A 126 14.21 15.16 9.28
C ASP A 126 13.74 13.71 9.05
N VAL A 127 12.81 13.54 8.09
CA VAL A 127 12.17 12.27 7.74
C VAL A 127 12.12 12.09 6.21
N VAL A 128 12.37 10.86 5.77
CA VAL A 128 12.29 10.44 4.37
C VAL A 128 11.10 9.52 4.17
N VAL A 129 10.30 9.77 3.13
CA VAL A 129 9.10 8.99 2.81
C VAL A 129 9.18 8.41 1.41
N MET A 130 9.11 7.09 1.30
CA MET A 130 8.95 6.38 0.03
C MET A 130 7.48 6.03 -0.18
N LEU A 131 6.83 6.63 -1.18
CA LEU A 131 5.44 6.34 -1.57
C LEU A 131 5.38 5.19 -2.60
N ASP A 132 4.58 4.19 -2.27
CA ASP A 132 4.37 2.94 -3.02
C ASP A 132 2.87 2.73 -3.22
N THR A 133 2.41 3.07 -4.43
CA THR A 133 1.01 3.05 -4.83
C THR A 133 0.77 2.03 -5.93
N HIS A 134 -0.38 1.36 -5.90
CA HIS A 134 -0.80 0.41 -6.91
C HIS A 134 -2.32 0.37 -7.02
N ASN A 135 -2.85 0.53 -8.23
CA ASN A 135 -4.27 0.36 -8.54
C ASN A 135 -4.45 -0.62 -9.69
N GLN A 136 -5.46 -1.46 -9.59
CA GLN A 136 -5.91 -2.36 -10.65
C GLN A 136 -7.39 -2.09 -10.91
N LEU A 137 -7.71 -1.47 -12.05
CA LEU A 137 -9.07 -1.11 -12.44
C LEU A 137 -9.76 -2.23 -13.24
N LEU A 138 -11.11 -2.25 -13.24
CA LEU A 138 -11.88 -3.16 -14.09
C LEU A 138 -11.54 -2.96 -15.57
N THR A 139 -11.50 -4.05 -16.31
CA THR A 139 -11.40 -4.04 -17.78
C THR A 139 -12.38 -5.07 -18.37
N GLN A 140 -12.34 -5.31 -19.68
CA GLN A 140 -13.04 -6.44 -20.29
C GLN A 140 -12.44 -7.81 -19.96
N ARG A 141 -11.22 -7.85 -19.40
CA ARG A 141 -10.46 -9.08 -19.09
C ARG A 141 -10.06 -9.18 -17.61
N ASN A 142 -10.50 -8.23 -16.78
CA ASN A 142 -10.15 -8.15 -15.37
C ASN A 142 -11.38 -7.77 -14.53
N ASP A 143 -11.73 -8.65 -13.58
CA ASP A 143 -12.81 -8.52 -12.61
C ASP A 143 -12.32 -8.30 -11.16
N ARG A 144 -11.01 -8.45 -10.91
CA ARG A 144 -10.35 -8.06 -9.65
C ARG A 144 -10.08 -6.55 -9.64
N VAL A 145 -10.56 -5.86 -8.61
CA VAL A 145 -10.19 -4.48 -8.32
C VAL A 145 -9.28 -4.44 -7.12
N GLU A 146 -8.18 -3.70 -7.22
CA GLU A 146 -7.24 -3.48 -6.13
C GLU A 146 -6.89 -2.00 -6.02
N ALA A 147 -6.78 -1.50 -4.79
CA ALA A 147 -6.24 -0.19 -4.47
C ALA A 147 -5.36 -0.33 -3.23
N ARG A 148 -4.05 -0.08 -3.38
CA ARG A 148 -3.04 -0.24 -2.33
C ARG A 148 -2.16 1.01 -2.28
N PHE A 149 -2.05 1.61 -1.11
CA PHE A 149 -1.27 2.81 -0.86
C PHE A 149 -0.42 2.62 0.38
N ALA A 150 0.90 2.79 0.27
CA ALA A 150 1.82 2.69 1.38
C ALA A 150 2.86 3.83 1.37
N ALA A 151 3.17 4.34 2.55
CA ALA A 151 4.28 5.25 2.81
C ALA A 151 5.24 4.56 3.77
N ARG A 152 6.49 4.32 3.35
CA ARG A 152 7.56 3.82 4.21
C ARG A 152 8.36 5.02 4.71
N PHE A 153 8.49 5.14 6.03
CA PHE A 153 9.14 6.25 6.72
C PHE A 153 10.52 5.85 7.22
N TYR A 154 11.49 6.73 7.02
CA TYR A 154 12.88 6.58 7.44
C TYR A 154 13.37 7.88 8.09
N ASP A 155 14.38 7.81 8.94
CA ASP A 155 15.02 9.00 9.52
C ASP A 155 16.01 9.65 8.53
N ALA A 156 16.62 10.76 8.93
CA ALA A 156 17.68 11.45 8.17
C ALA A 156 18.94 10.58 7.89
N ASN A 157 19.08 9.42 8.55
CA ASN A 157 20.14 8.42 8.32
C ASN A 157 19.64 7.22 7.49
N LEU A 158 18.46 7.36 6.86
CA LEU A 158 17.75 6.32 6.10
C LEU A 158 17.42 5.04 6.89
N GLN A 159 17.38 5.12 8.22
CA GLN A 159 16.96 4.02 9.08
C GLN A 159 15.43 3.95 9.13
N TYR A 160 14.86 2.77 8.91
CA TYR A 160 13.41 2.58 8.86
C TYR A 160 12.73 2.85 10.20
N ILE A 161 11.77 3.79 10.22
CA ILE A 161 10.94 4.14 11.37
C ILE A 161 9.65 3.32 11.37
N GLY A 162 9.01 3.17 10.21
CA GLY A 162 7.70 2.52 10.12
C GLY A 162 7.03 2.64 8.76
N LYS A 163 5.78 2.16 8.66
CA LYS A 163 4.99 2.17 7.45
C LYS A 163 3.55 2.53 7.77
N ALA A 164 2.99 3.52 7.07
CA ALA A 164 1.55 3.73 6.99
C ALA A 164 1.03 3.06 5.72
N GLU A 165 -0.07 2.31 5.79
CA GLU A 165 -0.68 1.70 4.61
C GLU A 165 -2.20 1.55 4.68
N GLY A 166 -2.82 1.50 3.51
CA GLY A 166 -4.21 1.10 3.31
C GLY A 166 -4.32 0.26 2.04
N ALA A 167 -5.11 -0.80 2.08
CA ALA A 167 -5.19 -1.80 1.03
C ALA A 167 -6.58 -2.41 0.95
N VAL A 168 -7.20 -2.35 -0.22
CA VAL A 168 -8.52 -2.92 -0.49
C VAL A 168 -8.47 -3.70 -1.80
N GLU A 169 -8.78 -4.99 -1.72
CA GLU A 169 -9.02 -5.86 -2.87
C GLU A 169 -10.49 -6.30 -2.89
N LYS A 170 -11.13 -6.32 -4.06
CA LYS A 170 -12.48 -6.86 -4.24
C LYS A 170 -12.69 -7.36 -5.68
N GLN A 171 -13.16 -8.59 -5.82
CA GLN A 171 -13.68 -9.08 -7.11
C GLN A 171 -15.08 -8.47 -7.35
N LEU A 172 -15.30 -7.85 -8.51
CA LEU A 172 -16.59 -7.31 -8.94
C LEU A 172 -17.06 -8.03 -10.21
N PRO A 173 -18.28 -8.62 -10.23
CA PRO A 173 -18.72 -9.48 -11.33
C PRO A 173 -18.78 -8.70 -12.64
N SER A 174 -18.13 -9.18 -13.70
CA SER A 174 -17.88 -8.46 -14.96
C SER A 174 -18.98 -7.45 -15.35
N VAL A 175 -18.59 -6.19 -15.55
CA VAL A 175 -19.49 -5.11 -16.01
C VAL A 175 -20.10 -5.38 -17.38
N TRP A 176 -19.51 -6.28 -18.16
CA TRP A 176 -19.86 -6.58 -19.56
C TRP A 176 -20.85 -7.74 -19.73
N VAL A 177 -21.61 -8.07 -18.68
CA VAL A 177 -22.75 -8.98 -18.77
C VAL A 177 -23.88 -8.26 -19.54
N HIS A 178 -24.34 -8.86 -20.64
CA HIS A 178 -25.28 -8.27 -21.59
C HIS A 178 -26.63 -7.83 -20.99
N ASP A 179 -26.98 -8.38 -19.82
CA ASP A 179 -28.27 -8.18 -19.16
C ASP A 179 -28.31 -6.93 -18.25
N LYS A 180 -27.18 -6.23 -18.05
CA LYS A 180 -27.08 -5.06 -17.17
C LYS A 180 -27.49 -3.76 -17.87
N THR A 181 -28.27 -2.93 -17.19
CA THR A 181 -28.62 -1.59 -17.67
C THR A 181 -27.47 -0.58 -17.46
N ALA A 182 -27.43 0.49 -18.24
CA ALA A 182 -26.37 1.51 -18.13
C ALA A 182 -26.21 2.15 -16.73
N PRO A 183 -27.29 2.40 -15.95
CA PRO A 183 -27.17 2.78 -14.54
C PRO A 183 -26.40 1.76 -13.67
N GLU A 184 -26.66 0.47 -13.85
CA GLU A 184 -26.03 -0.60 -13.05
C GLU A 184 -24.55 -0.76 -13.40
N ILE A 185 -24.21 -0.64 -14.69
CA ILE A 185 -22.83 -0.62 -15.16
C ILE A 185 -22.08 0.59 -14.57
N ALA A 186 -22.66 1.79 -14.65
CA ALA A 186 -22.07 3.00 -14.08
C ALA A 186 -21.90 2.91 -12.56
N ALA A 187 -22.91 2.44 -11.83
CA ALA A 187 -22.85 2.26 -10.38
C ALA A 187 -21.79 1.22 -9.96
N GLN A 188 -21.57 0.17 -10.75
CA GLN A 188 -20.50 -0.79 -10.49
C GLN A 188 -19.10 -0.22 -10.75
N ILE A 189 -18.95 0.68 -11.72
CA ILE A 189 -17.68 1.38 -11.97
C ILE A 189 -17.38 2.35 -10.82
N GLU A 190 -18.37 3.09 -10.31
CA GLU A 190 -18.18 3.97 -9.13
C GLU A 190 -17.80 3.18 -7.87
N GLN A 191 -18.20 1.90 -7.71
CA GLN A 191 -17.67 1.06 -6.63
C GLN A 191 -16.14 0.93 -6.68
N GLN A 192 -15.49 1.07 -7.84
CA GLN A 192 -14.02 1.12 -7.92
C GLN A 192 -13.45 2.36 -7.21
N ARG A 193 -14.13 3.51 -7.31
CA ARG A 193 -13.75 4.74 -6.63
C ARG A 193 -14.00 4.63 -5.12
N ASP A 194 -15.09 3.99 -4.70
CA ASP A 194 -15.35 3.71 -3.28
C ASP A 194 -14.27 2.81 -2.64
N LEU A 195 -13.75 1.82 -3.37
CA LEU A 195 -12.67 0.95 -2.90
C LEU A 195 -11.35 1.73 -2.74
N GLN A 196 -10.99 2.58 -3.71
CA GLN A 196 -9.85 3.50 -3.61
C GLN A 196 -9.98 4.44 -2.41
N LEU A 197 -11.14 5.12 -2.27
CA LEU A 197 -11.43 6.00 -1.14
C LEU A 197 -11.46 5.27 0.21
N THR A 198 -11.71 3.95 0.23
CA THR A 198 -11.63 3.14 1.45
C THR A 198 -10.18 2.81 1.80
N ALA A 199 -9.34 2.46 0.82
CA ALA A 199 -7.91 2.26 1.04
C ALA A 199 -7.20 3.56 1.48
N LEU A 200 -7.56 4.72 0.91
CA LEU A 200 -7.03 6.01 1.34
C LEU A 200 -7.39 6.35 2.81
N LYS A 201 -8.63 6.09 3.24
CA LYS A 201 -9.04 6.25 4.65
C LYS A 201 -8.33 5.29 5.61
N GLN A 202 -8.01 4.07 5.16
CA GLN A 202 -7.18 3.14 5.93
C GLN A 202 -5.74 3.66 6.07
N PHE A 203 -5.17 4.22 5.01
CA PHE A 203 -3.86 4.87 5.04
C PHE A 203 -3.83 6.01 6.06
N ASP A 204 -4.83 6.90 6.07
CA ASP A 204 -4.90 8.00 7.05
C ASP A 204 -4.95 7.51 8.50
N ALA A 205 -5.74 6.45 8.76
CA ALA A 205 -5.83 5.83 10.08
C ALA A 205 -4.49 5.18 10.49
N SER A 206 -3.78 4.56 9.54
CA SER A 206 -2.46 3.96 9.71
C SER A 206 -1.39 5.02 10.00
N LEU A 207 -1.37 6.12 9.24
CA LEU A 207 -0.47 7.27 9.43
C LEU A 207 -0.69 7.92 10.80
N LYS A 208 -1.94 8.19 11.16
CA LYS A 208 -2.30 8.76 12.46
C LYS A 208 -1.88 7.86 13.62
N ALA A 209 -2.04 6.54 13.49
CA ALA A 209 -1.60 5.58 14.50
C ALA A 209 -0.06 5.58 14.66
N LEU A 210 0.68 5.61 13.55
CA LEU A 210 2.14 5.60 13.54
C LEU A 210 2.74 6.87 14.20
N VAL A 211 2.20 8.05 13.89
CA VAL A 211 2.62 9.32 14.52
C VAL A 211 2.23 9.37 16.00
N THR A 212 1.03 8.87 16.34
CA THR A 212 0.59 8.78 17.74
C THR A 212 1.53 7.89 18.57
N ALA A 213 1.98 6.77 18.01
CA ALA A 213 2.97 5.90 18.65
C ALA A 213 4.32 6.61 18.84
N GLY A 214 4.83 7.31 17.82
CA GLY A 214 6.07 8.09 17.89
C GLY A 214 6.08 9.15 18.99
N LEU A 215 4.96 9.85 19.17
CA LEU A 215 4.75 10.79 20.28
C LEU A 215 4.84 10.09 21.64
N THR A 216 4.12 8.98 21.85
CA THR A 216 4.16 8.24 23.13
C THR A 216 5.54 7.64 23.46
N ALA A 217 6.38 7.37 22.45
CA ALA A 217 7.75 6.91 22.63
C ALA A 217 8.72 8.04 23.02
N THR A 218 8.33 9.31 22.88
CA THR A 218 9.17 10.49 23.20
C THR A 218 8.85 11.07 24.59
N THR A 219 7.74 10.67 25.22
CA THR A 219 7.24 11.25 26.49
C THR A 219 7.44 10.36 27.73
N ASN A 220 8.19 9.26 27.61
CA ASN A 220 8.48 8.29 28.68
C ASN A 220 9.99 8.12 28.86
#